data_AF-A0AAV6Z9K0-F1
#
_entry.id   AF-A0AAV6Z9K0-F1
#
_cell.length_a   1.000
_cell.length_b   1.000
_cell.length_c   1.000
_cell.angle_alpha   90.00
_cell.angle_beta   90.00
_cell.angle_gamma   90.00
#
_symmetry.space_group_name_H-M   'P 1'
#
loop_
_entity.id
_entity.type
_entity.pdbx_description
1 polymer ?
#
loop_
_entity_poly.entity_id
_entity_poly.type
_entity_poly.pdbx_seq_one_letter_code
_entity_poly.pdbx_strand_id
1 'polypeptide(L)'
;EASPHGASLYRICEPPSPVIIIPHTCLIDEPAVLETEDLDRKAIRLGGGLDPDTISLASVTAVTTNVSNKRAKPDIKMEPSAGRPMDYQVSITVIEARQLVGLNMDPVVCVEVGEEKKYTSMKESTNCPYYNEYFVFDFHVPPDVMFDKIIKLSVIHSKNLLRSGTLVGSFKLDVGTVYTQPEHQFYHKWAILSDPDDITAGVKGYLKCDIAVVGKGDNIKTPHKSNETDEDDIEGNLLLPDGVPSERQWARFYVKIYRAEGLPRMNTSIMANVKKALIGENKDLVDPYVQVTFAGQKV
;
A
#
# COMPACT_ATOMS: atom_id res chain seq x y z
N GLU A 1 36.96 3.82 1.54
CA GLU A 1 36.17 3.03 2.52
C GLU A 1 34.85 2.64 1.89
N ALA A 2 34.53 1.35 1.85
CA ALA A 2 33.28 0.83 1.30
C ALA A 2 32.56 0.02 2.38
N SER A 3 31.31 0.39 2.66
CA SER A 3 30.44 -0.20 3.68
C SER A 3 29.91 -1.59 3.23
N PRO A 4 29.88 -2.62 4.10
CA PRO A 4 29.32 -3.93 3.78
C PRO A 4 27.94 -4.12 4.45
N HIS A 5 26.86 -3.80 3.74
CA HIS A 5 25.50 -4.22 4.11
C HIS A 5 24.82 -4.87 2.90
N GLY A 6 25.00 -6.18 2.75
CA GLY A 6 24.24 -7.01 1.81
C GLY A 6 23.07 -7.68 2.51
N ALA A 7 21.96 -6.95 2.70
CA ALA A 7 20.66 -7.55 2.97
C ALA A 7 19.92 -7.64 1.63
N SER A 8 19.62 -8.86 1.16
CA SER A 8 18.78 -9.02 -0.03
C SER A 8 17.32 -8.85 0.40
N LEU A 9 16.84 -7.61 0.31
CA LEU A 9 15.46 -7.24 0.57
C LEU A 9 14.59 -7.74 -0.60
N TYR A 10 13.88 -8.85 -0.43
CA TYR A 10 12.82 -9.21 -1.37
C TYR A 10 11.60 -8.34 -1.06
N ARG A 11 11.55 -7.16 -1.70
CA ARG A 11 10.33 -6.35 -1.77
C ARG A 11 9.37 -7.13 -2.66
N ILE A 12 8.30 -7.67 -2.08
CA ILE A 12 7.13 -8.03 -2.88
C ILE A 12 6.64 -6.70 -3.44
N CYS A 13 6.78 -6.52 -4.76
CA CYS A 13 6.28 -5.34 -5.44
C CYS A 13 4.81 -5.18 -5.08
N GLU A 14 4.41 -3.95 -4.76
CA GLU A 14 3.00 -3.58 -4.76
C GLU A 14 2.41 -4.01 -6.11
N PRO A 15 1.23 -4.64 -6.13
CA PRO A 15 0.57 -4.88 -7.40
C PRO A 15 0.34 -3.51 -8.05
N PRO A 16 0.73 -3.31 -9.32
CA PRO A 16 0.29 -2.15 -10.06
C PRO A 16 -1.21 -2.35 -10.29
N SER A 17 -2.05 -1.47 -9.74
CA SER A 17 -3.53 -1.45 -9.80
C SER A 17 -4.27 -2.16 -8.63
N PRO A 18 -5.42 -1.60 -8.19
CA PRO A 18 -6.19 -2.12 -7.07
C PRO A 18 -6.86 -3.44 -7.46
N VAL A 19 -6.47 -4.53 -6.79
CA VAL A 19 -7.25 -5.76 -6.81
C VAL A 19 -8.49 -5.54 -5.95
N ILE A 20 -9.63 -5.27 -6.59
CA ILE A 20 -10.94 -5.29 -5.96
C ILE A 20 -11.23 -6.75 -5.59
N ILE A 21 -11.22 -7.07 -4.29
CA ILE A 21 -11.68 -8.36 -3.78
C ILE A 21 -13.05 -8.13 -3.15
N ILE A 22 -14.09 -8.71 -3.74
CA ILE A 22 -15.44 -8.80 -3.17
C ILE A 22 -15.39 -9.86 -2.05
N PRO A 23 -15.63 -9.53 -0.77
CA PRO A 23 -15.70 -10.55 0.26
C PRO A 23 -17.10 -11.17 0.27
N HIS A 24 -17.21 -12.45 -0.09
CA HIS A 24 -18.29 -13.28 0.45
C HIS A 24 -17.99 -13.53 1.92
N THR A 25 -18.95 -13.18 2.76
CA THR A 25 -18.97 -13.39 4.22
C THR A 25 -18.50 -14.79 4.60
N CYS A 26 -17.56 -14.90 5.54
CA CYS A 26 -17.33 -16.15 6.27
C CYS A 26 -17.38 -15.88 7.77
N LEU A 27 -18.33 -16.56 8.40
CA LEU A 27 -18.59 -16.64 9.83
C LEU A 27 -17.43 -17.33 10.55
N ILE A 28 -17.37 -17.01 11.84
CA ILE A 28 -16.46 -17.49 12.88
C ILE A 28 -16.42 -19.03 12.91
N ASP A 29 -15.22 -19.64 13.04
CA ASP A 29 -15.02 -20.86 13.84
C ASP A 29 -13.53 -21.12 14.18
N GLU A 30 -13.34 -21.79 15.32
CA GLU A 30 -12.12 -22.02 16.10
C GLU A 30 -10.92 -22.68 15.38
N PRO A 31 -9.68 -22.51 15.89
CA PRO A 31 -8.48 -23.13 15.33
C PRO A 31 -8.43 -24.64 15.58
N ALA A 32 -8.44 -25.44 14.51
CA ALA A 32 -8.18 -26.88 14.58
C ALA A 32 -6.70 -27.15 14.92
N VAL A 33 -6.47 -27.83 16.05
CA VAL A 33 -5.19 -28.43 16.44
C VAL A 33 -5.01 -29.72 15.64
N LEU A 34 -3.88 -29.87 14.96
CA LEU A 34 -3.50 -31.10 14.24
C LEU A 34 -2.29 -31.72 14.93
N GLU A 35 -2.52 -32.80 15.67
CA GLU A 35 -1.49 -33.73 16.12
C GLU A 35 -1.10 -34.65 14.96
N THR A 36 0.20 -34.91 14.82
CA THR A 36 0.78 -35.81 13.83
C THR A 36 1.14 -37.14 14.48
N GLU A 37 0.54 -38.25 14.03
CA GLU A 37 1.08 -39.60 14.28
C GLU A 37 1.15 -40.44 12.99
N ASP A 38 2.20 -41.25 12.96
CA ASP A 38 2.81 -41.96 11.83
C ASP A 38 2.17 -43.33 11.51
N LEU A 39 2.20 -43.65 10.21
CA LEU A 39 2.51 -44.94 9.56
C LEU A 39 1.67 -46.23 9.81
N ASP A 40 0.97 -46.60 8.72
CA ASP A 40 1.17 -47.85 7.96
C ASP A 40 0.47 -49.16 8.42
N ARG A 41 -0.60 -49.57 7.69
CA ARG A 41 -0.81 -50.95 7.13
C ARG A 41 -2.22 -51.23 6.56
N LYS A 42 -2.21 -51.89 5.40
CA LYS A 42 -3.15 -52.92 4.85
C LYS A 42 -4.58 -52.55 4.37
N ALA A 43 -4.67 -52.37 3.04
CA ALA A 43 -5.33 -53.23 2.05
C ALA A 43 -6.76 -53.83 2.24
N ILE A 44 -7.54 -53.69 1.15
CA ILE A 44 -8.64 -54.50 0.57
C ILE A 44 -10.10 -54.25 1.05
N ARG A 45 -10.97 -53.67 0.18
CA ARG A 45 -12.11 -54.31 -0.55
C ARG A 45 -13.16 -53.32 -1.11
N LEU A 46 -13.38 -53.42 -2.43
CA LEU A 46 -14.64 -53.44 -3.22
C LEU A 46 -15.81 -52.45 -2.94
N GLY A 47 -16.09 -51.59 -3.94
CA GLY A 47 -17.33 -51.64 -4.76
C GLY A 47 -18.51 -50.70 -4.43
N GLY A 48 -18.89 -49.86 -5.39
CA GLY A 48 -20.22 -49.21 -5.49
C GLY A 48 -20.17 -47.76 -5.97
N GLY A 49 -20.72 -47.45 -7.15
CA GLY A 49 -20.52 -46.17 -7.85
C GLY A 49 -21.70 -45.20 -7.95
N LEU A 50 -21.38 -44.06 -8.62
CA LEU A 50 -22.17 -43.05 -9.37
C LEU A 50 -23.20 -42.20 -8.58
N ASP A 51 -22.91 -40.94 -8.18
CA ASP A 51 -22.89 -39.63 -8.89
C ASP A 51 -24.30 -38.95 -8.94
N PRO A 52 -24.51 -37.59 -8.87
CA PRO A 52 -23.68 -36.53 -9.48
C PRO A 52 -23.61 -35.11 -8.79
N ASP A 53 -22.76 -34.23 -9.38
CA ASP A 53 -22.78 -32.74 -9.45
C ASP A 53 -22.38 -31.87 -8.22
N THR A 54 -21.53 -30.83 -8.26
CA THR A 54 -20.54 -30.28 -9.20
C THR A 54 -19.69 -29.28 -8.40
N ILE A 55 -18.39 -29.53 -8.16
CA ILE A 55 -17.44 -28.46 -7.77
C ILE A 55 -16.23 -28.59 -8.66
N SER A 56 -16.09 -27.61 -9.56
CA SER A 56 -14.98 -27.46 -10.48
C SER A 56 -13.73 -27.01 -9.72
N LEU A 57 -12.75 -27.90 -9.58
CA LEU A 57 -11.38 -27.56 -9.17
C LEU A 57 -10.53 -27.54 -10.44
N ALA A 58 -10.28 -26.36 -11.01
CA ALA A 58 -9.31 -26.22 -12.09
C ALA A 58 -7.89 -26.33 -11.49
N SER A 59 -7.41 -27.56 -11.35
CA SER A 59 -5.99 -27.87 -11.11
C SER A 59 -5.27 -27.83 -12.45
N VAL A 60 -4.37 -26.88 -12.64
CA VAL A 60 -3.50 -26.83 -13.81
C VAL A 60 -2.33 -27.80 -13.58
N THR A 61 -2.51 -29.07 -13.95
CA THR A 61 -1.39 -30.01 -14.11
C THR A 61 -0.78 -29.81 -15.49
N ALA A 62 0.41 -29.21 -15.55
CA ALA A 62 1.21 -29.17 -16.76
C ALA A 62 1.76 -30.59 -17.07
N VAL A 63 1.20 -31.22 -18.10
CA VAL A 63 1.70 -32.48 -18.66
C VAL A 63 2.93 -32.15 -19.51
N THR A 64 4.10 -32.68 -19.15
CA THR A 64 5.31 -32.56 -19.97
C THR A 64 5.37 -33.73 -20.95
N THR A 65 5.15 -33.45 -22.23
CA THR A 65 5.53 -34.38 -23.32
C THR A 65 6.80 -33.86 -23.99
N ASN A 66 7.85 -34.66 -23.92
CA ASN A 66 9.14 -34.45 -24.58
C ASN A 66 8.98 -34.40 -26.11
N VAL A 67 9.29 -33.26 -26.74
CA VAL A 67 9.65 -33.22 -28.17
C VAL A 67 10.81 -32.23 -28.41
N SER A 68 11.97 -32.82 -28.72
CA SER A 68 13.08 -32.40 -29.57
C SER A 68 13.48 -30.90 -29.68
N ASN A 69 14.74 -30.66 -29.32
CA ASN A 69 15.54 -29.44 -29.48
C ASN A 69 15.43 -28.76 -30.86
N LYS A 70 14.91 -27.52 -30.87
CA LYS A 70 15.47 -26.41 -31.64
C LYS A 70 15.57 -25.18 -30.74
N ARG A 71 16.80 -24.76 -30.45
CA ARG A 71 17.15 -23.65 -29.56
C ARG A 71 16.72 -22.31 -30.17
N ALA A 72 15.48 -21.90 -29.96
CA ALA A 72 15.10 -20.50 -29.99
C ALA A 72 15.33 -19.95 -28.58
N LYS A 73 16.33 -19.08 -28.40
CA LYS A 73 16.42 -18.26 -27.19
C LYS A 73 15.14 -17.42 -27.15
N PRO A 74 14.27 -17.52 -26.13
CA PRO A 74 13.34 -16.43 -25.88
C PRO A 74 14.21 -15.29 -25.39
N ASP A 75 14.38 -14.26 -26.23
CA ASP A 75 14.90 -12.99 -25.75
C ASP A 75 13.76 -12.39 -24.91
N ILE A 76 13.77 -12.67 -23.60
CA ILE A 76 12.88 -11.99 -22.66
C ILE A 76 13.43 -10.57 -22.55
N LYS A 77 13.11 -9.76 -23.55
CA LYS A 77 13.22 -8.33 -23.46
C LYS A 77 12.10 -7.90 -22.51
N MET A 78 12.39 -7.88 -21.21
CA MET A 78 11.67 -6.99 -20.30
C MET A 78 11.99 -5.57 -20.78
N GLU A 79 11.28 -5.09 -21.78
CA GLU A 79 11.09 -3.66 -21.97
C GLU A 79 10.34 -3.19 -20.73
N PRO A 80 10.90 -2.28 -19.91
CA PRO A 80 10.04 -1.50 -19.04
C PRO A 80 9.18 -0.69 -20.00
N SER A 81 7.94 -1.09 -20.22
CA SER A 81 6.96 -0.30 -20.96
C SER A 81 6.52 0.92 -20.15
N ALA A 82 7.45 1.55 -19.43
CA ALA A 82 7.29 2.89 -18.92
C ALA A 82 7.17 3.76 -20.17
N GLY A 83 5.98 4.33 -20.37
CA GLY A 83 5.70 5.18 -21.52
C GLY A 83 6.70 6.33 -21.62
N ARG A 84 6.65 7.09 -22.73
CA ARG A 84 7.48 8.30 -22.81
C ARG A 84 7.12 9.23 -21.65
N PRO A 85 8.10 9.86 -20.98
CA PRO A 85 7.82 10.87 -19.98
C PRO A 85 6.90 11.97 -20.51
N MET A 86 5.96 12.39 -19.68
CA MET A 86 4.98 13.44 -19.97
C MET A 86 4.92 14.42 -18.80
N ASP A 87 4.48 15.63 -19.08
CA ASP A 87 4.23 16.64 -18.05
C ASP A 87 2.87 16.39 -17.40
N TYR A 88 2.88 16.36 -16.07
CA TYR A 88 1.71 16.25 -15.23
C TYR A 88 1.73 17.33 -14.16
N GLN A 89 0.55 17.85 -13.84
CA GLN A 89 0.36 18.76 -12.72
C GLN A 89 -0.66 18.17 -11.74
N VAL A 90 -0.29 18.07 -10.48
CA VAL A 90 -1.20 17.74 -9.37
C VAL A 90 -1.49 19.03 -8.61
N SER A 91 -2.76 19.42 -8.54
CA SER A 91 -3.20 20.55 -7.75
C SER A 91 -4.04 20.09 -6.57
N ILE A 92 -3.79 20.66 -5.39
CA ILE A 92 -4.45 20.31 -4.14
C ILE A 92 -4.85 21.60 -3.44
N THR A 93 -6.15 21.80 -3.20
CA THR A 93 -6.65 22.85 -2.33
C THR A 93 -6.96 22.25 -0.96
N VAL A 94 -6.25 22.69 0.08
CA VAL A 94 -6.61 22.35 1.46
C VAL A 94 -7.60 23.38 1.96
N ILE A 95 -8.86 22.99 2.14
CA ILE A 95 -9.95 23.92 2.46
C ILE A 95 -10.03 24.10 3.98
N GLU A 96 -10.37 23.05 4.71
CA GLU A 96 -10.52 23.08 6.16
C GLU A 96 -10.33 21.69 6.76
N ALA A 97 -10.10 21.63 8.07
CA ALA A 97 -10.24 20.40 8.83
C ALA A 97 -11.31 20.56 9.91
N ARG A 98 -11.98 19.46 10.25
CA ARG A 98 -13.01 19.42 11.29
C ARG A 98 -12.76 18.25 12.24
N GLN A 99 -13.21 18.43 13.48
CA GLN A 99 -13.19 17.38 14.50
C GLN A 99 -11.79 16.78 14.75
N LEU A 100 -10.73 17.60 14.64
CA LEU A 100 -9.38 17.12 14.96
C LEU A 100 -9.31 16.71 16.42
N VAL A 101 -8.77 15.51 16.68
CA VAL A 101 -8.56 15.01 18.03
C VAL A 101 -7.38 15.74 18.69
N GLY A 102 -7.55 16.11 19.96
CA GLY A 102 -6.54 16.84 20.73
C GLY A 102 -7.11 18.08 21.43
N LEU A 103 -6.33 18.64 22.35
CA LEU A 103 -6.66 19.87 23.07
C LEU A 103 -5.64 20.95 22.74
N ASN A 104 -6.12 22.19 22.50
CA ASN A 104 -5.27 23.34 22.18
C ASN A 104 -4.31 23.02 21.02
N MET A 105 -4.91 22.61 19.91
CA MET A 105 -4.23 22.20 18.71
C MET A 105 -3.72 23.40 17.92
N ASP A 106 -2.50 23.30 17.42
CA ASP A 106 -1.90 24.27 16.50
C ASP A 106 -1.68 23.54 15.15
N PRO A 107 -2.75 23.28 14.38
CA PRO A 107 -2.67 22.37 13.25
C PRO A 107 -2.00 23.00 12.02
N VAL A 108 -1.10 22.21 11.42
CA VAL A 108 -0.50 22.42 10.10
C VAL A 108 -0.81 21.20 9.26
N VAL A 109 -1.21 21.38 8.00
CA VAL A 109 -1.40 20.28 7.05
C VAL A 109 -0.15 20.15 6.20
N CYS A 110 0.47 18.96 6.23
CA CYS A 110 1.51 18.55 5.30
C CYS A 110 0.85 17.88 4.09
N VAL A 111 1.06 18.45 2.92
CA VAL A 111 0.65 17.92 1.61
C VAL A 111 1.89 17.32 0.95
N GLU A 112 1.89 16.00 0.80
CA GLU A 112 3.00 15.24 0.22
C GLU A 112 2.54 14.55 -1.06
N VAL A 113 3.28 14.71 -2.17
CA VAL A 113 3.03 14.00 -3.44
C VAL A 113 4.35 13.37 -3.89
N GLY A 114 4.43 12.04 -3.81
CA GLY A 114 5.70 11.34 -3.98
C GLY A 114 6.72 11.73 -2.89
N GLU A 115 7.79 12.41 -3.27
CA GLU A 115 8.85 12.86 -2.34
C GLU A 115 8.73 14.36 -1.97
N GLU A 116 7.89 15.11 -2.68
CA GLU A 116 7.73 16.56 -2.49
C GLU A 116 6.73 16.87 -1.39
N LYS A 117 7.06 17.84 -0.53
CA LYS A 117 6.24 18.26 0.61
C LYS A 117 5.99 19.75 0.60
N LYS A 118 4.74 20.14 0.86
CA LYS A 118 4.32 21.52 1.10
C LYS A 118 3.46 21.56 2.36
N TYR A 119 3.37 22.73 2.98
CA TYR A 119 2.69 22.90 4.27
C TYR A 119 1.76 24.10 4.20
N THR A 120 0.61 23.98 4.85
CA THR A 120 -0.26 25.13 5.08
C THR A 120 0.35 26.10 6.09
N SER A 121 -0.21 27.30 6.18
CA SER A 121 -0.05 28.13 7.37
C SER A 121 -0.51 27.37 8.63
N MET A 122 0.09 27.67 9.77
CA MET A 122 -0.38 27.17 11.07
C MET A 122 -1.63 27.95 11.47
N LYS A 123 -2.60 27.26 12.09
CA LYS A 123 -3.70 27.90 12.82
C LYS A 123 -3.49 27.68 14.30
N GLU A 124 -3.77 28.68 15.13
CA GLU A 124 -3.51 28.61 16.57
C GLU A 124 -4.74 28.06 17.31
N SER A 125 -4.49 27.19 18.28
CA SER A 125 -5.44 26.73 19.30
C SER A 125 -6.85 26.37 18.78
N THR A 126 -6.95 25.59 17.70
CA THR A 126 -8.22 25.17 17.11
C THR A 126 -8.21 23.71 16.63
N ASN A 127 -9.35 23.03 16.81
CA ASN A 127 -9.60 21.69 16.27
C ASN A 127 -10.40 21.72 14.95
N CYS A 128 -10.81 22.91 14.50
CA CYS A 128 -11.55 23.13 13.25
C CYS A 128 -10.90 24.25 12.42
N PRO A 129 -9.65 24.07 11.95
CA PRO A 129 -8.94 25.11 11.20
C PRO A 129 -9.51 25.29 9.79
N TYR A 130 -9.59 26.54 9.34
CA TYR A 130 -9.87 26.92 7.95
C TYR A 130 -8.61 27.48 7.29
N TYR A 131 -8.23 26.93 6.13
CA TYR A 131 -7.01 27.24 5.39
C TYR A 131 -7.32 27.92 4.05
N ASN A 132 -8.02 27.22 3.16
CA ASN A 132 -8.23 27.57 1.75
C ASN A 132 -6.93 27.90 1.01
N GLU A 133 -5.94 27.01 1.14
CA GLU A 133 -4.61 27.17 0.56
C GLU A 133 -4.40 26.22 -0.63
N TYR A 134 -3.84 26.74 -1.72
CA TYR A 134 -3.67 26.03 -2.99
C TYR A 134 -2.22 25.61 -3.22
N PHE A 135 -2.00 24.34 -3.53
CA PHE A 135 -0.70 23.74 -3.77
C PHE A 135 -0.64 23.12 -5.17
N VAL A 136 0.49 23.27 -5.85
CA VAL A 136 0.74 22.71 -7.18
C VAL A 136 2.03 21.91 -7.16
N PHE A 137 2.03 20.73 -7.76
CA PHE A 137 3.20 19.87 -7.92
C PHE A 137 3.32 19.49 -9.40
N ASP A 138 4.49 19.73 -9.99
CA ASP A 138 4.75 19.49 -11.40
C ASP A 138 5.71 18.31 -11.56
N PHE A 139 5.37 17.36 -12.44
CA PHE A 139 6.15 16.14 -12.67
C PHE A 139 6.41 15.92 -14.15
N HIS A 140 7.61 15.43 -14.48
CA HIS A 140 7.98 14.99 -15.83
C HIS A 140 8.43 13.52 -15.79
N VAL A 141 7.46 12.61 -15.85
CA VAL A 141 7.70 11.16 -15.66
C VAL A 141 6.76 10.33 -16.56
N PRO A 142 7.07 9.05 -16.79
CA PRO A 142 6.15 8.13 -17.46
C PRO A 142 4.81 7.99 -16.71
N PRO A 143 3.68 7.72 -17.40
CA PRO A 143 2.36 7.65 -16.78
C PRO A 143 2.24 6.62 -15.66
N ASP A 144 2.84 5.43 -15.83
CA ASP A 144 2.90 4.37 -14.83
C ASP A 144 3.59 4.86 -13.54
N VAL A 145 4.73 5.54 -13.69
CA VAL A 145 5.45 6.13 -12.56
C VAL A 145 4.67 7.28 -11.92
N MET A 146 3.92 8.06 -12.71
CA MET A 146 3.09 9.16 -12.21
C MET A 146 1.94 8.63 -11.38
N PHE A 147 1.20 7.66 -11.90
CA PHE A 147 -0.04 7.17 -11.30
C PHE A 147 0.21 6.34 -10.03
N ASP A 148 1.38 5.71 -9.91
CA ASP A 148 1.80 5.03 -8.68
C ASP A 148 2.28 5.99 -7.57
N LYS A 149 2.40 7.30 -7.83
CA LYS A 149 2.77 8.26 -6.77
C LYS A 149 1.67 8.34 -5.73
N ILE A 150 2.07 8.35 -4.46
CA ILE A 150 1.17 8.52 -3.33
C ILE A 150 1.00 10.01 -3.02
N ILE A 151 -0.26 10.44 -2.95
CA ILE A 151 -0.69 11.67 -2.30
C ILE A 151 -0.94 11.34 -0.83
N LYS A 152 -0.22 12.00 0.07
CA LYS A 152 -0.38 11.86 1.52
C LYS A 152 -0.72 13.21 2.13
N LEU A 153 -1.86 13.26 2.82
CA LEU A 153 -2.31 14.41 3.58
C LEU A 153 -2.14 14.09 5.06
N SER A 154 -1.38 14.90 5.79
CA SER A 154 -1.12 14.68 7.22
C SER A 154 -1.40 15.93 8.02
N VAL A 155 -2.17 15.81 9.11
CA VAL A 155 -2.36 16.90 10.07
C VAL A 155 -1.35 16.75 11.19
N ILE A 156 -0.57 17.80 11.43
CA ILE A 156 0.50 17.83 12.41
C ILE A 156 0.18 18.91 13.44
N HIS A 157 0.28 18.55 14.71
CA HIS A 157 0.28 19.51 15.79
C HIS A 157 1.65 20.17 15.92
N SER A 158 1.75 21.46 15.59
CA SER A 158 2.99 22.22 15.70
C SER A 158 3.11 22.86 17.10
N LYS A 159 3.82 22.22 18.04
CA LYS A 159 4.15 22.83 19.35
C LYS A 159 5.65 23.04 19.51
N ASN A 160 6.07 24.31 19.54
CA ASN A 160 7.40 24.81 19.85
C ASN A 160 8.54 24.39 18.90
N LEU A 161 9.51 25.29 18.69
CA LEU A 161 10.72 25.11 17.84
C LEU A 161 11.58 23.87 18.15
N LEU A 162 11.40 23.24 19.32
CA LEU A 162 12.26 22.17 19.83
C LEU A 162 11.69 20.75 19.63
N ARG A 163 10.42 20.60 19.26
CA ARG A 163 9.82 19.30 19.01
C ARG A 163 9.28 19.30 17.58
N SER A 164 9.79 18.40 16.74
CA SER A 164 9.17 18.08 15.45
C SER A 164 7.69 17.79 15.73
N GLY A 165 6.79 18.48 15.04
CA GLY A 165 5.36 18.44 15.33
C GLY A 165 4.81 17.02 15.45
N THR A 166 3.77 16.83 16.27
CA THR A 166 3.19 15.50 16.51
C THR A 166 2.15 15.18 15.44
N LEU A 167 2.24 14.02 14.79
CA LEU A 167 1.22 13.58 13.85
C LEU A 167 -0.11 13.36 14.58
N VAL A 168 -1.18 13.99 14.10
CA VAL A 168 -2.55 13.79 14.59
C VAL A 168 -3.20 12.62 13.85
N GLY A 169 -3.07 12.65 12.53
CA GLY A 169 -3.59 11.63 11.63
C GLY A 169 -3.22 11.92 10.20
N SER A 170 -3.34 10.91 9.35
CA SER A 170 -3.03 11.00 7.93
C SER A 170 -4.03 10.23 7.08
N PHE A 171 -4.06 10.62 5.81
CA PHE A 171 -4.81 10.00 4.75
C PHE A 171 -3.88 9.81 3.54
N LYS A 172 -4.09 8.74 2.76
CA LYS A 172 -3.29 8.42 1.57
C LYS A 172 -4.21 7.96 0.43
N LEU A 173 -3.88 8.37 -0.79
CA LEU A 173 -4.37 7.79 -2.03
C LEU A 173 -3.26 7.85 -3.09
N ASP A 174 -3.35 7.07 -4.16
CA ASP A 174 -2.47 7.21 -5.32
C ASP A 174 -3.00 8.24 -6.33
N VAL A 175 -2.11 8.81 -7.13
CA VAL A 175 -2.46 9.80 -8.18
C VAL A 175 -3.34 9.17 -9.25
N GLY A 176 -3.13 7.89 -9.58
CA GLY A 176 -3.93 7.14 -10.55
C GLY A 176 -5.41 7.14 -10.18
N THR A 177 -5.74 6.91 -8.92
CA THR A 177 -7.10 6.99 -8.39
C THR A 177 -7.75 8.34 -8.69
N VAL A 178 -7.06 9.47 -8.46
CA VAL A 178 -7.59 10.79 -8.83
C VAL A 178 -7.78 10.90 -10.34
N TYR A 179 -6.77 10.46 -11.10
CA TYR A 179 -6.80 10.56 -12.56
C TYR A 179 -7.93 9.71 -13.17
N THR A 180 -8.38 8.64 -12.51
CA THR A 180 -9.52 7.84 -12.99
C THR A 180 -10.88 8.47 -12.72
N GLN A 181 -10.96 9.48 -11.86
CA GLN A 181 -12.21 10.17 -11.57
C GLN A 181 -12.74 10.96 -12.79
N PRO A 182 -14.06 11.19 -12.87
CA PRO A 182 -14.62 12.15 -13.82
C PRO A 182 -13.88 13.49 -13.74
N GLU A 183 -13.44 13.99 -14.89
CA GLU A 183 -12.68 15.25 -14.99
C GLU A 183 -11.34 15.24 -14.23
N HIS A 184 -10.82 14.05 -13.90
CA HIS A 184 -9.54 13.86 -13.22
C HIS A 184 -9.46 14.60 -11.87
N GLN A 185 -10.58 14.69 -11.15
CA GLN A 185 -10.66 15.46 -9.92
C GLN A 185 -11.56 14.87 -8.83
N PHE A 186 -11.21 15.18 -7.58
CA PHE A 186 -12.10 15.20 -6.43
C PHE A 186 -12.41 16.65 -6.07
N TYR A 187 -13.70 16.97 -5.91
CA TYR A 187 -14.16 18.30 -5.53
C TYR A 187 -14.92 18.26 -4.20
N HIS A 188 -14.48 19.08 -3.25
CA HIS A 188 -15.07 19.30 -1.93
C HIS A 188 -15.24 18.01 -1.13
N LYS A 189 -14.24 17.12 -1.21
CA LYS A 189 -14.28 15.81 -0.57
C LYS A 189 -13.54 15.78 0.77
N TRP A 190 -14.06 14.97 1.70
CA TRP A 190 -13.58 14.80 3.06
C TRP A 190 -12.70 13.56 3.19
N ALA A 191 -11.41 13.76 3.38
CA ALA A 191 -10.47 12.71 3.73
C ALA A 191 -10.60 12.36 5.23
N ILE A 192 -10.74 11.07 5.53
CA ILE A 192 -10.77 10.55 6.91
C ILE A 192 -9.35 10.42 7.42
N LEU A 193 -9.02 11.12 8.51
CA LEU A 193 -7.70 11.04 9.13
C LEU A 193 -7.63 9.84 10.06
N SER A 194 -6.61 9.00 9.87
CA SER A 194 -6.33 7.82 10.68
C SER A 194 -4.93 7.89 11.29
N ASP A 195 -4.74 7.20 12.40
CA ASP A 195 -3.41 7.01 12.99
C ASP A 195 -2.68 5.89 12.24
N PRO A 196 -1.57 6.17 11.52
CA PRO A 196 -0.88 5.13 10.76
C PRO A 196 -0.22 4.08 11.65
N ASP A 197 0.06 4.40 12.92
CA ASP A 197 0.70 3.49 13.88
C ASP A 197 -0.34 2.71 14.70
N ASP A 198 -1.59 3.20 14.74
CA ASP A 198 -2.71 2.52 15.38
C ASP A 198 -3.96 2.58 14.49
N ILE A 199 -4.05 1.62 13.57
CA ILE A 199 -5.21 1.51 12.66
C ILE A 199 -6.50 1.11 13.37
N THR A 200 -6.44 0.68 14.64
CA THR A 200 -7.62 0.39 15.46
C THR A 200 -8.13 1.63 16.17
N ALA A 201 -7.32 2.68 16.26
CA ALA A 201 -7.79 3.98 16.69
C ALA A 201 -8.91 4.46 15.75
N GLY A 202 -9.97 4.99 16.35
CA GLY A 202 -11.05 5.63 15.61
C GLY A 202 -10.58 6.83 14.80
N VAL A 203 -11.53 7.48 14.12
CA VAL A 203 -11.27 8.67 13.29
C VAL A 203 -10.59 9.77 14.10
N LYS A 204 -9.48 10.31 13.57
CA LYS A 204 -8.66 11.37 14.21
C LYS A 204 -9.07 12.79 13.76
N GLY A 205 -10.01 12.87 12.81
CA GLY A 205 -10.58 14.09 12.25
C GLY A 205 -10.86 13.93 10.76
N TYR A 206 -11.37 15.00 10.14
CA TYR A 206 -11.68 15.05 8.72
C TYR A 206 -10.98 16.24 8.07
N LEU A 207 -10.50 16.07 6.84
CA LEU A 207 -9.84 17.11 6.07
C LEU A 207 -10.56 17.30 4.73
N LYS A 208 -11.14 18.48 4.50
CA LYS A 208 -11.78 18.83 3.23
C LYS A 208 -10.75 19.33 2.23
N CYS A 209 -10.76 18.77 1.03
CA CYS A 209 -9.87 19.19 -0.04
C CYS A 209 -10.47 19.02 -1.44
N ASP A 210 -9.91 19.79 -2.36
CA ASP A 210 -10.01 19.55 -3.81
C ASP A 210 -8.68 18.96 -4.27
N ILE A 211 -8.73 17.96 -5.15
CA ILE A 211 -7.53 17.34 -5.75
C ILE A 211 -7.80 17.17 -7.23
N ALA A 212 -6.94 17.71 -8.10
CA ALA A 212 -7.04 17.51 -9.54
C ALA A 212 -5.68 17.12 -10.14
N VAL A 213 -5.71 16.32 -11.20
CA VAL A 213 -4.53 15.89 -11.94
C VAL A 213 -4.72 16.23 -13.41
N VAL A 214 -3.80 17.00 -13.99
CA VAL A 214 -3.84 17.41 -15.39
C VAL A 214 -2.60 16.88 -16.09
N GLY A 215 -2.81 16.04 -17.11
CA GLY A 215 -1.77 15.58 -18.03
C GLY A 215 -1.75 16.36 -19.33
N LYS A 216 -0.67 16.19 -20.09
CA LYS A 216 -0.56 16.78 -21.44
C LYS A 216 -1.71 16.31 -22.36
N GLY A 217 -2.51 17.26 -22.81
CA GLY A 217 -3.64 17.02 -23.72
C GLY A 217 -5.00 17.00 -23.04
N ASP A 218 -5.04 17.03 -21.70
CA ASP A 218 -6.28 17.11 -20.95
C ASP A 218 -6.89 18.52 -21.04
N ASN A 219 -8.22 18.58 -21.14
CA ASN A 219 -8.94 19.84 -21.14
C ASN A 219 -9.29 20.20 -19.70
N ILE A 220 -8.72 21.28 -19.18
CA ILE A 220 -9.06 21.81 -17.87
C ILE A 220 -10.49 22.36 -17.94
N LYS A 221 -11.42 21.70 -17.25
CA LYS A 221 -12.76 22.25 -17.02
C LYS A 221 -12.79 22.85 -15.63
N THR A 222 -13.37 24.04 -15.52
CA THR A 222 -13.66 24.64 -14.21
C THR A 222 -14.70 23.78 -13.49
N PRO A 223 -14.50 23.44 -12.19
CA PRO A 223 -15.47 22.67 -11.43
C PRO A 223 -16.87 23.27 -11.55
N HIS A 224 -17.85 22.44 -11.89
CA HIS A 224 -19.26 22.83 -11.80
C HIS A 224 -19.60 23.07 -10.33
N LYS A 225 -20.16 24.23 -9.97
CA LYS A 225 -20.65 24.49 -8.62
C LYS A 225 -21.67 23.41 -8.25
N SER A 226 -21.34 22.58 -7.27
CA SER A 226 -22.31 21.77 -6.54
C SER A 226 -23.23 22.67 -5.70
N ASN A 227 -24.36 22.12 -5.24
CA ASN A 227 -25.22 22.83 -4.30
C ASN A 227 -24.52 22.94 -2.94
N GLU A 228 -24.46 24.13 -2.34
CA GLU A 228 -23.75 24.39 -1.07
C GLU A 228 -24.17 23.45 0.07
N THR A 229 -25.43 23.00 0.11
CA THR A 229 -25.94 22.07 1.13
C THR A 229 -25.29 20.69 1.07
N ASP A 230 -24.91 20.22 -0.12
CA ASP A 230 -24.30 18.90 -0.25
C ASP A 230 -22.84 18.96 0.24
N GLU A 231 -22.13 20.07 0.01
CA GLU A 231 -20.70 20.19 0.32
C GLU A 231 -20.36 20.17 1.83
N ASP A 232 -21.32 20.49 2.70
CA ASP A 232 -21.15 20.47 4.15
C ASP A 232 -21.41 19.08 4.78
N ASP A 233 -22.02 18.16 4.05
CA ASP A 233 -22.24 16.78 4.50
C ASP A 233 -20.92 15.98 4.39
N ILE A 234 -20.32 15.69 5.55
CA ILE A 234 -19.09 14.91 5.65
C ILE A 234 -19.30 13.48 5.14
N GLU A 235 -20.38 12.82 5.56
CA GLU A 235 -20.61 11.41 5.27
C GLU A 235 -21.01 11.20 3.80
N GLY A 236 -21.75 12.15 3.22
CA GLY A 236 -22.10 12.16 1.80
C GLY A 236 -20.93 12.50 0.84
N ASN A 237 -19.84 13.11 1.34
CA ASN A 237 -18.74 13.59 0.51
C ASN A 237 -17.37 13.08 0.93
N LEU A 238 -17.27 11.85 1.39
CA LEU A 238 -15.97 11.26 1.69
C LEU A 238 -15.09 11.17 0.44
N LEU A 239 -13.79 11.39 0.64
CA LEU A 239 -12.77 11.25 -0.39
C LEU A 239 -12.43 9.76 -0.52
N LEU A 240 -13.29 9.05 -1.23
CA LEU A 240 -13.20 7.61 -1.47
C LEU A 240 -13.19 7.33 -2.98
N PRO A 241 -12.44 6.32 -3.43
CA PRO A 241 -12.58 5.82 -4.79
C PRO A 241 -13.99 5.27 -5.06
N ASP A 242 -14.40 5.27 -6.32
CA ASP A 242 -15.70 4.74 -6.73
C ASP A 242 -15.87 3.27 -6.29
N GLY A 243 -17.02 2.96 -5.72
CA GLY A 243 -17.37 1.60 -5.26
C GLY A 243 -16.77 1.21 -3.90
N VAL A 244 -15.99 2.09 -3.25
CA VAL A 244 -15.52 1.88 -1.88
C VAL A 244 -16.59 2.36 -0.90
N PRO A 245 -17.10 1.49 0.00
CA PRO A 245 -18.07 1.92 1.00
C PRO A 245 -17.45 2.88 2.01
N SER A 246 -18.28 3.76 2.58
CA SER A 246 -17.89 4.70 3.63
C SER A 246 -17.41 4.02 4.90
N GLU A 247 -17.96 2.84 5.20
CA GLU A 247 -17.51 1.99 6.29
C GLU A 247 -16.21 1.28 5.94
N ARG A 248 -15.25 1.36 6.86
CA ARG A 248 -13.95 0.72 6.72
C ARG A 248 -14.12 -0.80 6.74
N GLN A 249 -13.89 -1.45 5.60
CA GLN A 249 -13.84 -2.90 5.53
C GLN A 249 -12.52 -3.43 6.10
N TRP A 250 -12.62 -4.44 6.98
CA TRP A 250 -11.44 -5.15 7.46
C TRP A 250 -11.07 -6.27 6.47
N ALA A 251 -9.90 -6.14 5.85
CA ALA A 251 -9.29 -7.23 5.10
C ALA A 251 -8.33 -8.00 6.02
N ARG A 252 -8.40 -9.33 6.00
CA ARG A 252 -7.47 -10.20 6.73
C ARG A 252 -6.56 -10.90 5.74
N PHE A 253 -5.29 -10.55 5.77
CA PHE A 253 -4.28 -11.19 4.93
C PHE A 253 -3.62 -12.34 5.70
N TYR A 254 -3.58 -13.51 5.10
CA TYR A 254 -2.84 -14.66 5.63
C TYR A 254 -1.59 -14.87 4.79
N VAL A 255 -0.43 -14.56 5.36
CA VAL A 255 0.86 -14.77 4.69
C VAL A 255 1.50 -16.03 5.27
N LYS A 256 1.59 -17.09 4.46
CA LYS A 256 2.26 -18.33 4.83
C LYS A 256 3.62 -18.41 4.16
N ILE A 257 4.67 -18.29 4.97
CA ILE A 257 6.05 -18.44 4.51
C ILE A 257 6.40 -19.93 4.61
N TYR A 258 6.67 -20.57 3.48
CA TYR A 258 6.89 -22.02 3.43
C TYR A 258 8.35 -22.41 3.64
N ARG A 259 9.24 -21.93 2.77
CA ARG A 259 10.68 -22.17 2.84
C ARG A 259 11.43 -21.15 1.98
N ALA A 260 12.69 -20.92 2.30
CA ALA A 260 13.64 -20.24 1.43
C ALA A 260 14.74 -21.23 1.04
N GLU A 261 15.04 -21.33 -0.26
CA GLU A 261 16.07 -22.24 -0.80
C GLU A 261 17.18 -21.43 -1.47
N GLY A 262 18.42 -21.94 -1.43
CA GLY A 262 19.55 -21.31 -2.13
C GLY A 262 19.99 -19.96 -1.57
N LEU A 263 19.76 -19.69 -0.28
CA LEU A 263 20.17 -18.45 0.36
C LEU A 263 21.70 -18.25 0.22
N PRO A 264 22.15 -17.03 -0.13
CA PRO A 264 23.57 -16.75 -0.29
C PRO A 264 24.29 -16.98 1.04
N ARG A 265 25.43 -17.66 0.97
CA ARG A 265 26.33 -17.76 2.11
C ARG A 265 26.85 -16.37 2.43
N MET A 266 26.48 -15.85 3.60
CA MET A 266 27.01 -14.57 4.07
C MET A 266 28.51 -14.77 4.34
N ASN A 267 29.37 -14.11 3.56
CA ASN A 267 30.81 -14.10 3.83
C ASN A 267 31.03 -13.32 5.13
N THR A 268 31.12 -14.02 6.26
CA THR A 268 31.51 -13.45 7.54
C THR A 268 32.99 -13.04 7.48
N SER A 269 33.27 -11.85 6.99
CA SER A 269 34.62 -11.29 6.95
C SER A 269 35.16 -11.07 8.37
N ILE A 270 36.44 -11.42 8.54
CA ILE A 270 37.28 -11.28 9.74
C ILE A 270 36.98 -12.24 10.92
N MET A 271 35.75 -12.32 11.44
CA MET A 271 35.48 -13.12 12.65
C MET A 271 35.50 -14.64 12.41
N ALA A 272 35.17 -15.09 11.21
CA ALA A 272 35.21 -16.52 10.85
C ALA A 272 36.63 -17.08 10.72
N ASN A 273 37.62 -16.28 10.32
CA ASN A 273 39.01 -16.78 10.20
C ASN A 273 39.63 -17.05 11.59
N VAL A 274 39.28 -16.26 12.60
CA VAL A 274 39.78 -16.44 13.98
C VAL A 274 39.15 -17.68 14.63
N LYS A 275 37.83 -17.90 14.45
CA LYS A 275 37.18 -19.15 14.91
C LYS A 275 37.64 -20.39 14.12
N LYS A 276 37.93 -20.24 12.83
CA LYS A 276 38.44 -21.31 11.96
C LYS A 276 39.85 -21.77 12.36
N ALA A 277 40.69 -20.88 12.88
CA ALA A 277 42.03 -21.22 13.37
C ALA A 277 42.04 -21.90 14.75
N LEU A 278 40.99 -21.74 15.56
CA LEU A 278 40.96 -22.23 16.95
C LEU A 278 40.08 -23.46 17.17
N ILE A 279 39.00 -23.63 16.40
CA ILE A 279 37.94 -24.63 16.73
C ILE A 279 37.64 -25.57 15.55
N GLY A 280 38.13 -25.29 14.33
CA GLY A 280 38.02 -26.23 13.19
C GLY A 280 36.59 -26.48 12.68
N GLU A 281 35.56 -25.87 13.24
CA GLU A 281 34.18 -26.03 12.77
C GLU A 281 33.86 -25.09 11.60
N ASN A 282 33.44 -25.68 10.49
CA ASN A 282 33.03 -24.99 9.27
C ASN A 282 31.49 -25.01 9.19
N LYS A 283 30.83 -24.26 10.09
CA LYS A 283 29.39 -23.99 9.97
C LYS A 283 29.23 -22.60 9.37
N ASP A 284 28.68 -22.55 8.15
CA ASP A 284 28.20 -21.31 7.56
C ASP A 284 27.04 -20.78 8.41
N LEU A 285 27.34 -19.79 9.24
CA LEU A 285 26.38 -19.15 10.13
C LEU A 285 25.54 -18.17 9.31
N VAL A 286 24.51 -18.67 8.64
CA VAL A 286 23.45 -17.83 8.09
C VAL A 286 22.26 -17.91 9.04
N ASP A 287 21.81 -16.78 9.55
CA ASP A 287 20.60 -16.64 10.37
C ASP A 287 19.57 -15.80 9.58
N PRO A 288 18.90 -16.41 8.58
CA PRO A 288 17.98 -15.67 7.72
C PRO A 288 16.65 -15.44 8.44
N TYR A 289 16.10 -14.24 8.29
CA TYR A 289 14.74 -13.93 8.72
C TYR A 289 13.94 -13.35 7.54
N VAL A 290 12.62 -13.47 7.64
CA VAL A 290 11.68 -12.87 6.68
C VAL A 290 10.90 -11.79 7.41
N GLN A 291 10.82 -10.60 6.82
CA GLN A 291 9.96 -9.52 7.31
C GLN A 291 8.84 -9.31 6.30
N VAL A 292 7.60 -9.43 6.76
CA VAL A 292 6.42 -9.07 5.96
C VAL A 292 6.07 -7.61 6.27
N THR A 293 5.78 -6.84 5.24
CA THR A 293 5.35 -5.46 5.39
C THR A 293 4.24 -5.20 4.38
N PHE A 294 3.11 -4.67 4.85
CA PHE A 294 1.96 -4.33 4.02
C PHE A 294 1.58 -2.87 4.28
N ALA A 295 1.46 -2.06 3.22
CA ALA A 295 1.12 -0.63 3.32
C ALA A 295 2.02 0.19 4.28
N GLY A 296 3.28 -0.20 4.43
CA GLY A 296 4.24 0.43 5.36
C GLY A 296 4.16 -0.06 6.81
N GLN A 297 3.23 -0.96 7.13
CA GLN A 297 3.13 -1.60 8.44
C GLN A 297 3.86 -2.93 8.46
N LYS A 298 4.69 -3.15 9.48
CA LYS A 298 5.31 -4.45 9.74
C LYS A 298 4.25 -5.37 10.35
N VAL A 299 4.12 -6.57 9.80
CA VAL A 299 3.14 -7.59 10.22
C VAL A 299 3.86 -8.72 10.93
#